data_AF-A0A959NFX6-F1
#
_entry.id   AF-A0A959NFX6-F1
#
_cell.length_a   1.000
_cell.length_b   1.000
_cell.length_c   1.000
_cell.angle_alpha   90.00
_cell.angle_beta   90.00
_cell.angle_gamma   90.00
#
_symmetry.space_group_name_H-M   'P 1'
#
loop_
_entity.id
_entity.type
_entity.pdbx_description
1 polymer ?
#
loop_
_entity_poly.entity_id
_entity_poly.type
_entity_poly.pdbx_seq_one_letter_code
_entity_poly.pdbx_strand_id
1 'polypeptide(L)'
;GCRIYMHADAPVFVDGSLQVNGLKDSADRVYFTGDRLDEPYRYFPASWPGIYFSTTSKDNIFNFATIKNAYQAIGVDGPSVNTNPKLVLNQCIIDNAYDAGIIAIQSSITATNTLVSNCGKNLFLIKGGDYFFTHCTVVSIANLLVDHKDPVLTLTNYDNTSTAPLTAHFNNCIFWGEYGLTENEVLVDKSGTDPFSVNFQNVLWKVQSPPGNVTSQNIIANQSPQFEDINTAHNFYNFRLRSNSPAVDMGANTGIIIDLDGNPRPVNQPDIGCYERQ
;
A
#
# COMPACT_ATOMS: atom_id res chain seq x y z
N GLY A 1 -16.20 -4.48 15.52
CA GLY A 1 -14.91 -3.79 15.20
C GLY A 1 -14.19 -3.34 16.47
N CYS A 2 -13.01 -2.74 16.35
CA CYS A 2 -12.23 -2.22 17.48
C CYS A 2 -11.53 -0.90 17.11
N ARG A 3 -11.32 0.00 18.07
CA ARG A 3 -10.58 1.26 17.87
C ARG A 3 -9.43 1.29 18.87
N ILE A 4 -8.20 1.31 18.36
CA ILE A 4 -6.95 1.32 19.11
C ILE A 4 -6.35 2.72 18.94
N TYR A 5 -6.19 3.41 20.08
CA TYR A 5 -5.62 4.75 20.15
C TYR A 5 -4.25 4.68 20.83
N MET A 6 -3.24 5.23 20.18
CA MET A 6 -1.85 5.16 20.63
C MET A 6 -1.32 6.56 20.96
N HIS A 7 -0.53 6.67 22.03
CA HIS A 7 0.20 7.89 22.35
C HIS A 7 1.39 8.08 21.39
N ALA A 8 1.88 9.32 21.28
CA ALA A 8 2.95 9.70 20.35
C ALA A 8 4.24 8.87 20.45
N ASP A 9 4.52 8.28 21.61
CA ASP A 9 5.75 7.52 21.92
C ASP A 9 5.47 6.03 22.14
N ALA A 10 4.30 5.52 21.74
CA ALA A 10 3.87 4.15 21.99
C ALA A 10 3.85 3.33 20.68
N PRO A 11 4.97 2.72 20.27
CA PRO A 11 4.98 1.78 19.14
C PRO A 11 4.30 0.46 19.51
N VAL A 12 3.72 -0.22 18.52
CA VAL A 12 3.30 -1.62 18.66
C VAL A 12 4.40 -2.51 18.10
N PHE A 13 5.07 -3.29 18.95
CA PHE A 13 6.02 -4.32 18.52
C PHE A 13 5.37 -5.69 18.56
N VAL A 14 5.52 -6.44 17.47
CA VAL A 14 4.99 -7.78 17.31
C VAL A 14 6.15 -8.74 17.10
N ASP A 15 6.42 -9.57 18.10
CA ASP A 15 7.39 -10.68 18.02
C ASP A 15 6.74 -12.02 17.67
N GLY A 16 5.42 -12.12 17.86
CA GLY A 16 4.61 -13.30 17.59
C GLY A 16 3.70 -13.12 16.38
N SER A 17 2.39 -13.25 16.59
CA SER A 17 1.38 -13.07 15.55
C SER A 17 0.33 -12.06 16.00
N LEU A 18 -0.02 -11.15 15.12
CA LEU A 18 -1.12 -10.20 15.31
C LEU A 18 -2.25 -10.50 14.33
N GLN A 19 -3.42 -10.85 14.89
CA GLN A 19 -4.63 -11.19 14.14
C GLN A 19 -5.66 -10.06 14.27
N VAL A 20 -5.82 -9.28 13.21
CA VAL A 20 -6.79 -8.19 13.13
C VAL A 20 -7.94 -8.64 12.22
N ASN A 21 -9.09 -8.90 12.81
CA ASN A 21 -10.26 -9.47 12.12
C ASN A 21 -11.44 -8.48 12.12
N GLY A 22 -11.32 -7.40 11.35
CA GLY A 22 -12.44 -6.49 11.08
C GLY A 22 -13.41 -7.03 10.03
N LEU A 23 -14.51 -6.30 9.81
CA LEU A 23 -15.47 -6.54 8.73
C LEU A 23 -15.70 -5.26 7.93
N LYS A 24 -16.37 -5.36 6.78
CA LYS A 24 -16.57 -4.24 5.84
C LYS A 24 -17.24 -3.00 6.43
N ASP A 25 -18.19 -3.19 7.34
CA ASP A 25 -18.97 -2.08 7.87
C ASP A 25 -18.10 -1.17 8.73
N SER A 26 -18.24 0.15 8.62
CA SER A 26 -17.39 1.11 9.35
C SER A 26 -17.46 0.95 10.88
N ALA A 27 -18.56 0.41 11.41
CA ALA A 27 -18.66 0.07 12.84
C ALA A 27 -17.79 -1.15 13.21
N ASP A 28 -17.56 -2.04 12.24
CA ASP A 28 -16.89 -3.33 12.41
C ASP A 28 -15.45 -3.42 11.89
N ARG A 29 -15.00 -2.41 11.14
CA ARG A 29 -13.57 -2.23 10.83
C ARG A 29 -12.74 -2.05 12.10
N VAL A 30 -11.46 -2.39 12.02
CA VAL A 30 -10.49 -2.14 13.10
C VAL A 30 -9.66 -0.91 12.78
N TYR A 31 -9.56 0.04 13.70
CA TYR A 31 -8.87 1.31 13.49
C TYR A 31 -7.66 1.42 14.42
N PHE A 32 -6.52 1.85 13.88
CA PHE A 32 -5.31 2.24 14.59
C PHE A 32 -4.99 3.70 14.27
N THR A 33 -4.93 4.54 15.28
CA THR A 33 -4.59 5.97 15.13
C THR A 33 -4.07 6.58 16.44
N GLY A 34 -3.66 7.85 16.42
CA GLY A 34 -3.23 8.58 17.60
C GLY A 34 -4.37 8.86 18.59
N ASP A 35 -4.04 9.05 19.87
CA ASP A 35 -4.99 9.34 20.94
C ASP A 35 -5.45 10.82 21.01
N ARG A 36 -4.82 11.69 20.23
CA ARG A 36 -5.25 13.09 20.02
C ARG A 36 -6.37 13.16 18.98
N LEU A 37 -7.61 13.14 19.47
CA LEU A 37 -8.83 13.20 18.64
C LEU A 37 -9.37 14.62 18.41
N ASP A 38 -8.76 15.61 19.06
CA ASP A 38 -9.10 17.01 18.94
C ASP A 38 -8.56 17.66 17.66
N GLU A 39 -9.28 18.66 17.16
CA GLU A 39 -8.87 19.49 16.03
C GLU A 39 -7.72 20.43 16.43
N PRO A 40 -6.68 20.62 15.58
CA PRO A 40 -6.44 19.97 14.27
C PRO A 40 -5.64 18.65 14.37
N TYR A 41 -5.21 18.27 15.58
CA TYR A 41 -4.25 17.19 15.81
C TYR A 41 -4.69 15.82 15.28
N ARG A 42 -6.00 15.55 15.27
CA ARG A 42 -6.58 14.32 14.74
C ARG A 42 -6.27 14.02 13.27
N TYR A 43 -5.80 15.01 12.51
CA TYR A 43 -5.44 14.85 11.10
C TYR A 43 -3.93 14.87 10.86
N PHE A 44 -3.12 15.17 11.87
CA PHE A 44 -1.68 15.26 11.66
C PHE A 44 -1.03 13.88 11.55
N PRO A 45 -0.15 13.66 10.56
CA PRO A 45 0.66 12.46 10.51
C PRO A 45 1.68 12.47 11.67
N ALA A 46 2.37 11.35 11.91
CA ALA A 46 3.29 11.19 13.04
C ALA A 46 2.67 11.41 14.42
N SER A 47 1.35 11.15 14.57
CA SER A 47 0.65 11.21 15.86
C SER A 47 0.96 10.02 16.79
N TRP A 48 1.56 8.95 16.25
CA TRP A 48 2.06 7.76 16.95
C TRP A 48 3.10 7.05 16.07
N PRO A 49 3.94 6.14 16.63
CA PRO A 49 5.06 5.59 15.88
C PRO A 49 4.64 4.67 14.72
N GLY A 50 3.90 3.60 15.00
CA GLY A 50 3.63 2.55 14.03
C GLY A 50 3.41 1.15 14.59
N ILE A 51 3.19 0.19 13.70
CA ILE A 51 3.17 -1.25 14.00
C ILE A 51 4.39 -1.90 13.35
N TYR A 52 5.20 -2.57 14.15
CA TYR A 52 6.48 -3.14 13.75
C TYR A 52 6.51 -4.65 13.99
N PHE A 53 6.71 -5.40 12.91
CA PHE A 53 6.83 -6.84 12.87
C PHE A 53 8.30 -7.22 12.87
N SER A 54 8.77 -7.86 13.94
CA SER A 54 10.17 -8.21 14.08
C SER A 54 10.56 -9.43 13.25
N THR A 55 11.84 -9.77 13.26
CA THR A 55 12.39 -10.95 12.60
C THR A 55 11.77 -12.27 13.09
N THR A 56 11.29 -12.34 14.34
CA THR A 56 10.65 -13.54 14.88
C THR A 56 9.15 -13.62 14.62
N SER A 57 8.54 -12.51 14.22
CA SER A 57 7.10 -12.45 13.95
C SER A 57 6.71 -13.30 12.74
N LYS A 58 5.47 -13.80 12.74
CA LYS A 58 4.95 -14.65 11.67
C LYS A 58 3.43 -14.68 11.65
N ASP A 59 2.89 -15.08 10.50
CA ASP A 59 1.46 -15.35 10.30
C ASP A 59 0.57 -14.17 10.70
N ASN A 60 1.00 -12.93 10.43
CA ASN A 60 0.23 -11.74 10.79
C ASN A 60 -0.86 -11.48 9.75
N ILE A 61 -2.08 -11.18 10.18
CA ILE A 61 -3.22 -11.00 9.28
C ILE A 61 -4.01 -9.77 9.68
N PHE A 62 -4.29 -8.93 8.70
CA PHE A 62 -5.15 -7.77 8.84
C PHE A 62 -6.28 -7.86 7.82
N ASN A 63 -7.49 -8.06 8.32
CA ASN A 63 -8.73 -8.02 7.56
C ASN A 63 -9.48 -6.74 7.93
N PHE A 64 -9.83 -5.92 6.94
CA PHE A 64 -10.64 -4.71 7.12
C PHE A 64 -10.09 -3.77 8.22
N ALA A 65 -8.79 -3.51 8.16
CA ALA A 65 -8.11 -2.61 9.09
C ALA A 65 -7.88 -1.23 8.46
N THR A 66 -7.90 -0.18 9.29
CA THR A 66 -7.42 1.15 8.96
C THR A 66 -6.31 1.56 9.90
N ILE A 67 -5.18 1.96 9.33
CA ILE A 67 -4.01 2.45 10.04
C ILE A 67 -3.76 3.86 9.53
N LYS A 68 -3.88 4.86 10.41
CA LYS A 68 -3.83 6.27 10.04
C LYS A 68 -2.90 7.07 10.92
N ASN A 69 -2.33 8.12 10.34
CA ASN A 69 -1.64 9.21 11.06
C ASN A 69 -0.38 8.75 11.81
N ALA A 70 0.25 7.67 11.39
CA ALA A 70 1.47 7.15 12.02
C ALA A 70 2.72 7.92 11.54
N TYR A 71 3.85 7.69 12.19
CA TYR A 71 5.16 8.08 11.63
C TYR A 71 5.55 7.09 10.53
N GLN A 72 5.58 5.79 10.86
CA GLN A 72 5.67 4.68 9.90
C GLN A 72 4.50 3.74 10.17
N ALA A 73 3.51 3.65 9.29
CA ALA A 73 2.28 2.91 9.61
C ALA A 73 2.51 1.41 9.81
N ILE A 74 3.28 0.77 8.93
CA ILE A 74 3.67 -0.64 9.06
C ILE A 74 5.15 -0.80 8.74
N GLY A 75 5.92 -1.39 9.66
CA GLY A 75 7.28 -1.86 9.43
C GLY A 75 7.38 -3.38 9.51
N VAL A 76 7.99 -4.03 8.52
CA VAL A 76 8.15 -5.49 8.46
C VAL A 76 9.62 -5.85 8.25
N ASP A 77 10.23 -6.48 9.26
CA ASP A 77 11.68 -6.75 9.26
C ASP A 77 11.99 -8.25 9.09
N GLY A 78 12.88 -8.54 8.15
CA GLY A 78 13.43 -9.85 7.88
C GLY A 78 12.44 -10.86 7.27
N PRO A 79 12.97 -12.00 6.80
CA PRO A 79 12.16 -13.01 6.13
C PRO A 79 11.16 -13.66 7.09
N SER A 80 10.10 -14.24 6.55
CA SER A 80 9.22 -15.11 7.34
C SER A 80 9.99 -16.33 7.85
N VAL A 81 9.69 -16.77 9.06
CA VAL A 81 10.28 -17.99 9.65
C VAL A 81 9.60 -19.28 9.17
N ASN A 82 8.59 -19.16 8.31
CA ASN A 82 7.86 -20.27 7.69
C ASN A 82 7.55 -19.98 6.21
N THR A 83 6.80 -20.86 5.54
CA THR A 83 6.44 -20.72 4.13
C THR A 83 5.32 -19.71 3.86
N ASN A 84 4.65 -19.21 4.90
CA ASN A 84 3.59 -18.22 4.74
C ASN A 84 4.21 -16.82 4.60
N PRO A 85 3.53 -15.89 3.92
CA PRO A 85 3.92 -14.48 3.98
C PRO A 85 3.90 -14.00 5.44
N LYS A 86 4.86 -13.15 5.83
CA LYS A 86 4.96 -12.62 7.20
C LYS A 86 3.75 -11.76 7.55
N LEU A 87 3.22 -11.01 6.58
CA LEU A 87 2.04 -10.17 6.74
C LEU A 87 1.06 -10.33 5.57
N VAL A 88 -0.21 -10.57 5.90
CA VAL A 88 -1.33 -10.57 4.95
C VAL A 88 -2.25 -9.39 5.24
N LEU A 89 -2.54 -8.59 4.21
CA LEU A 89 -3.45 -7.44 4.26
C LEU A 89 -4.64 -7.68 3.32
N ASN A 90 -5.86 -7.66 3.85
CA ASN A 90 -7.09 -7.86 3.09
C ASN A 90 -8.04 -6.69 3.37
N GLN A 91 -8.40 -5.92 2.34
CA GLN A 91 -9.31 -4.77 2.46
C GLN A 91 -8.84 -3.73 3.50
N CYS A 92 -7.53 -3.45 3.50
CA CYS A 92 -6.92 -2.52 4.43
C CYS A 92 -6.80 -1.11 3.84
N ILE A 93 -6.78 -0.12 4.73
CA ILE A 93 -6.47 1.27 4.38
C ILE A 93 -5.31 1.72 5.26
N ILE A 94 -4.22 2.12 4.63
CA ILE A 94 -3.03 2.68 5.27
C ILE A 94 -2.89 4.08 4.71
N ASP A 95 -2.96 5.09 5.57
CA ASP A 95 -3.16 6.46 5.11
C ASP A 95 -2.48 7.49 6.00
N ASN A 96 -1.97 8.55 5.39
CA ASN A 96 -1.42 9.71 6.08
C ASN A 96 -0.29 9.37 7.07
N ALA A 97 0.70 8.58 6.62
CA ALA A 97 1.90 8.31 7.41
C ALA A 97 3.04 9.28 7.04
N TYR A 98 3.72 9.85 8.03
CA TYR A 98 4.70 10.92 7.78
C TYR A 98 5.92 10.43 6.98
N ASP A 99 6.52 9.31 7.40
CA ASP A 99 7.70 8.74 6.73
C ASP A 99 7.31 7.63 5.77
N ALA A 100 6.62 6.58 6.23
CA ALA A 100 6.28 5.44 5.38
C ALA A 100 4.90 4.84 5.66
N GLY A 101 4.15 4.49 4.60
CA GLY A 101 2.93 3.69 4.71
C GLY A 101 3.27 2.25 5.07
N ILE A 102 4.02 1.58 4.20
CA ILE A 102 4.61 0.26 4.46
C ILE A 102 6.10 0.33 4.16
N ILE A 103 6.92 -0.02 5.15
CA ILE A 103 8.34 -0.29 4.97
C ILE A 103 8.62 -1.77 5.23
N ALA A 104 9.28 -2.44 4.28
CA ALA A 104 9.67 -3.83 4.40
C ALA A 104 11.14 -4.00 4.02
N ILE A 105 11.88 -4.74 4.86
CA ILE A 105 13.31 -5.01 4.64
C ILE A 105 13.48 -6.52 4.57
N GLN A 106 13.79 -7.05 3.39
CA GLN A 106 13.98 -8.48 3.14
C GLN A 106 12.82 -9.33 3.70
N SER A 107 11.57 -8.94 3.44
CA SER A 107 10.41 -9.55 4.09
C SER A 107 9.37 -10.06 3.09
N SER A 108 8.21 -10.50 3.58
CA SER A 108 7.14 -11.01 2.72
C SER A 108 5.76 -10.46 3.08
N ILE A 109 5.09 -9.90 2.07
CA ILE A 109 3.76 -9.27 2.22
C ILE A 109 2.85 -9.75 1.09
N THR A 110 1.65 -10.17 1.45
CA THR A 110 0.54 -10.37 0.49
C THR A 110 -0.56 -9.38 0.80
N ALA A 111 -0.92 -8.55 -0.18
CA ALA A 111 -1.97 -7.54 -0.03
C ALA A 111 -3.04 -7.67 -1.11
N THR A 112 -4.29 -7.65 -0.67
CA THR A 112 -5.48 -7.72 -1.53
C THR A 112 -6.41 -6.56 -1.23
N ASN A 113 -6.91 -5.87 -2.25
CA ASN A 113 -7.86 -4.75 -2.10
C ASN A 113 -7.39 -3.69 -1.10
N THR A 114 -6.09 -3.39 -1.06
CA THR A 114 -5.51 -2.49 -0.06
C THR A 114 -5.23 -1.12 -0.66
N LEU A 115 -5.64 -0.07 0.05
CA LEU A 115 -5.32 1.32 -0.25
C LEU A 115 -4.13 1.76 0.61
N VAL A 116 -3.08 2.28 -0.02
CA VAL A 116 -1.96 2.97 0.66
C VAL A 116 -1.89 4.39 0.12
N SER A 117 -2.30 5.38 0.92
CA SER A 117 -2.47 6.75 0.46
C SER A 117 -1.69 7.81 1.25
N ASN A 118 -1.24 8.84 0.54
CA ASN A 118 -0.70 10.10 1.10
C ASN A 118 0.34 9.88 2.21
N CYS A 119 1.35 9.06 1.95
CA CYS A 119 2.45 8.84 2.88
C CYS A 119 3.73 9.50 2.32
N GLY A 120 4.71 9.82 3.17
CA GLY A 120 6.01 10.33 2.69
C GLY A 120 6.64 9.39 1.66
N LYS A 121 6.67 8.09 1.99
CA LYS A 121 6.92 6.96 1.09
C LYS A 121 5.76 5.97 1.23
N ASN A 122 4.99 5.71 0.19
CA ASN A 122 3.83 4.82 0.35
C ASN A 122 4.26 3.35 0.54
N LEU A 123 4.91 2.76 -0.46
CA LEU A 123 5.52 1.43 -0.37
C LEU A 123 7.04 1.55 -0.52
N PHE A 124 7.77 1.22 0.55
CA PHE A 124 9.23 1.22 0.58
C PHE A 124 9.73 -0.20 0.88
N LEU A 125 9.94 -0.98 -0.17
CA LEU A 125 10.25 -2.40 -0.11
C LEU A 125 11.70 -2.61 -0.56
N ILE A 126 12.60 -2.88 0.38
CA ILE A 126 14.04 -2.88 0.11
C ILE A 126 14.71 -4.18 0.56
N LYS A 127 15.95 -4.41 0.08
CA LYS A 127 16.75 -5.59 0.43
C LYS A 127 16.04 -6.92 0.09
N GLY A 128 15.30 -6.95 -1.01
CA GLY A 128 14.64 -8.18 -1.49
C GLY A 128 13.39 -8.56 -0.70
N GLY A 129 12.95 -9.81 -0.87
CA GLY A 129 11.73 -10.32 -0.29
C GLY A 129 10.70 -10.85 -1.30
N ASP A 130 9.52 -11.19 -0.81
CA ASP A 130 8.42 -11.76 -1.59
C ASP A 130 7.14 -10.91 -1.43
N TYR A 131 6.75 -10.21 -2.48
CA TYR A 131 5.70 -9.19 -2.43
C TYR A 131 4.60 -9.46 -3.45
N PHE A 132 3.37 -9.70 -2.99
CA PHE A 132 2.24 -10.00 -3.87
C PHE A 132 1.09 -9.03 -3.59
N PHE A 133 0.82 -8.15 -4.53
CA PHE A 133 -0.21 -7.12 -4.42
C PHE A 133 -1.23 -7.32 -5.54
N THR A 134 -2.49 -7.52 -5.16
CA THR A 134 -3.58 -7.71 -6.11
C THR A 134 -4.71 -6.73 -5.82
N HIS A 135 -5.20 -6.03 -6.83
CA HIS A 135 -6.23 -4.99 -6.66
C HIS A 135 -5.84 -3.95 -5.61
N CYS A 136 -4.60 -3.45 -5.62
CA CYS A 136 -4.16 -2.43 -4.66
C CYS A 136 -4.07 -1.05 -5.32
N THR A 137 -4.37 -0.01 -4.57
CA THR A 137 -4.18 1.38 -5.01
C THR A 137 -3.14 2.01 -4.10
N VAL A 138 -2.04 2.46 -4.69
CA VAL A 138 -0.96 3.15 -4.00
C VAL A 138 -0.88 4.55 -4.60
N VAL A 139 -1.25 5.55 -3.81
CA VAL A 139 -1.48 6.91 -4.34
C VAL A 139 -0.98 7.98 -3.40
N SER A 140 -0.34 9.02 -3.92
CA SER A 140 0.05 10.18 -3.12
C SER A 140 -0.29 11.49 -3.81
N ILE A 141 -1.12 12.29 -3.16
CA ILE A 141 -1.47 13.63 -3.63
C ILE A 141 -0.85 14.61 -2.64
N ALA A 142 0.15 15.38 -3.11
CA ALA A 142 0.86 16.33 -2.26
C ALA A 142 -0.14 17.31 -1.60
N ASN A 143 0.05 17.56 -0.31
CA ASN A 143 -0.86 18.36 0.49
C ASN A 143 -0.11 19.11 1.60
N LEU A 144 -0.84 19.83 2.45
CA LEU A 144 -0.25 20.68 3.48
C LEU A 144 0.47 19.91 4.60
N LEU A 145 0.20 18.61 4.74
CA LEU A 145 0.73 17.76 5.81
C LEU A 145 1.87 16.86 5.33
N VAL A 146 1.76 16.35 4.11
CA VAL A 146 2.71 15.41 3.51
C VAL A 146 3.08 15.91 2.12
N ASP A 147 4.37 16.23 1.95
CA ASP A 147 4.95 16.50 0.64
C ASP A 147 5.12 15.19 -0.13
N HIS A 148 4.77 15.18 -1.41
CA HIS A 148 5.03 14.03 -2.30
C HIS A 148 6.37 14.20 -3.02
N LYS A 149 7.45 13.68 -2.43
CA LYS A 149 8.83 13.83 -2.93
C LYS A 149 9.41 12.54 -3.52
N ASP A 150 8.97 11.40 -3.00
CA ASP A 150 9.47 10.07 -3.36
C ASP A 150 8.43 9.30 -4.20
N PRO A 151 8.85 8.34 -5.05
CA PRO A 151 7.93 7.45 -5.76
C PRO A 151 6.98 6.71 -4.80
N VAL A 152 5.70 6.55 -5.15
CA VAL A 152 4.76 5.79 -4.31
C VAL A 152 5.14 4.31 -4.16
N LEU A 153 5.89 3.74 -5.11
CA LEU A 153 6.52 2.43 -4.98
C LEU A 153 8.03 2.56 -5.18
N THR A 154 8.80 2.23 -4.16
CA THR A 154 10.22 1.94 -4.24
C THR A 154 10.46 0.48 -3.94
N LEU A 155 11.13 -0.22 -4.86
CA LEU A 155 11.40 -1.64 -4.78
C LEU A 155 12.86 -1.94 -5.13
N THR A 156 13.64 -2.44 -4.17
CA THR A 156 15.04 -2.83 -4.42
C THR A 156 15.35 -4.21 -3.87
N ASN A 157 16.27 -4.92 -4.52
CA ASN A 157 16.80 -6.18 -4.01
C ASN A 157 18.04 -5.98 -3.11
N TYR A 158 18.35 -4.74 -2.73
CA TYR A 158 19.57 -4.41 -2.02
C TYR A 158 19.36 -3.27 -1.02
N ASP A 159 20.28 -3.19 -0.06
CA ASP A 159 20.49 -2.02 0.80
C ASP A 159 21.94 -1.53 0.67
N ASN A 160 22.38 -0.62 1.54
CA ASN A 160 23.75 -0.10 1.53
C ASN A 160 24.84 -1.14 1.87
N THR A 161 24.46 -2.36 2.24
CA THR A 161 25.37 -3.39 2.77
C THR A 161 25.37 -4.68 1.96
N SER A 162 24.24 -5.06 1.36
CA SER A 162 24.05 -6.39 0.78
C SER A 162 22.89 -6.44 -0.23
N THR A 163 22.91 -7.49 -1.04
CA THR A 163 21.82 -7.87 -1.95
C THR A 163 21.08 -9.09 -1.40
N ALA A 164 19.83 -9.30 -1.83
CA ALA A 164 19.04 -10.49 -1.54
C ALA A 164 18.12 -10.83 -2.72
N PRO A 165 17.59 -12.07 -2.80
CA PRO A 165 16.59 -12.42 -3.80
C PRO A 165 15.31 -11.58 -3.67
N LEU A 166 14.70 -11.26 -4.81
CA LEU A 166 13.44 -10.51 -4.88
C LEU A 166 12.44 -11.18 -5.82
N THR A 167 11.24 -11.43 -5.32
CA THR A 167 10.07 -11.81 -6.11
C THR A 167 8.95 -10.81 -5.84
N ALA A 168 8.41 -10.16 -6.88
CA ALA A 168 7.29 -9.25 -6.72
C ALA A 168 6.27 -9.36 -7.86
N HIS A 169 4.99 -9.38 -7.51
CA HIS A 169 3.89 -9.40 -8.46
C HIS A 169 2.86 -8.33 -8.09
N PHE A 170 2.58 -7.45 -9.05
CA PHE A 170 1.59 -6.39 -8.92
C PHE A 170 0.52 -6.59 -10.00
N ASN A 171 -0.63 -7.13 -9.58
CA ASN A 171 -1.74 -7.47 -10.47
C ASN A 171 -2.91 -6.51 -10.23
N ASN A 172 -3.48 -5.94 -11.28
CA ASN A 172 -4.64 -5.03 -11.16
C ASN A 172 -4.37 -3.86 -10.20
N CYS A 173 -3.18 -3.29 -10.20
CA CYS A 173 -2.78 -2.24 -9.25
C CYS A 173 -2.76 -0.83 -9.89
N ILE A 174 -2.98 0.19 -9.06
CA ILE A 174 -2.80 1.60 -9.42
C ILE A 174 -1.59 2.15 -8.65
N PHE A 175 -0.63 2.77 -9.36
CA PHE A 175 0.48 3.53 -8.78
C PHE A 175 0.45 4.97 -9.30
N TRP A 176 -0.01 5.90 -8.49
CA TRP A 176 -0.29 7.27 -8.96
C TRP A 176 0.19 8.34 -8.00
N GLY A 177 0.62 9.48 -8.52
CA GLY A 177 0.90 10.64 -7.70
C GLY A 177 0.71 11.95 -8.44
N GLU A 178 0.28 12.97 -7.71
CA GLU A 178 0.01 14.31 -8.22
C GLU A 178 0.59 15.38 -7.30
N TYR A 179 0.89 16.53 -7.91
CA TYR A 179 1.42 17.72 -7.24
C TYR A 179 2.76 17.50 -6.50
N GLY A 180 3.43 16.37 -6.73
CA GLY A 180 4.75 16.06 -6.19
C GLY A 180 5.90 16.43 -7.11
N LEU A 181 7.11 16.09 -6.66
CA LEU A 181 8.36 16.34 -7.38
C LEU A 181 8.82 15.16 -8.24
N THR A 182 8.25 13.97 -8.04
CA THR A 182 8.61 12.78 -8.80
C THR A 182 7.81 12.68 -10.10
N GLU A 183 8.51 12.38 -11.20
CA GLU A 183 7.89 12.10 -12.50
C GLU A 183 7.62 10.60 -12.71
N ASN A 184 8.28 9.74 -11.93
CA ASN A 184 8.16 8.29 -11.98
C ASN A 184 7.71 7.78 -10.61
N GLU A 185 6.46 7.35 -10.52
CA GLU A 185 5.86 6.89 -9.27
C GLU A 185 6.26 5.46 -8.89
N VAL A 186 6.92 4.75 -9.80
CA VAL A 186 7.45 3.42 -9.58
C VAL A 186 8.95 3.43 -9.84
N LEU A 187 9.71 3.17 -8.79
CA LEU A 187 11.15 2.93 -8.84
C LEU A 187 11.40 1.47 -8.52
N VAL A 188 12.04 0.78 -9.47
CA VAL A 188 12.54 -0.57 -9.28
C VAL A 188 14.01 -0.58 -9.63
N ASP A 189 14.85 -1.06 -8.72
CA ASP A 189 16.28 -1.11 -8.95
C ASP A 189 16.90 -2.44 -8.49
N LYS A 190 17.84 -2.94 -9.30
CA LYS A 190 18.49 -4.24 -9.13
C LYS A 190 19.99 -4.04 -8.97
N SER A 191 20.56 -4.68 -7.97
CA SER A 191 21.99 -4.83 -7.77
C SER A 191 22.38 -6.31 -7.63
N GLY A 192 23.62 -6.62 -8.02
CA GLY A 192 24.18 -7.96 -7.91
C GLY A 192 23.53 -9.01 -8.83
N THR A 193 23.75 -10.27 -8.50
CA THR A 193 23.37 -11.43 -9.31
C THR A 193 22.27 -12.28 -8.69
N ASP A 194 21.72 -11.86 -7.55
CA ASP A 194 20.65 -12.58 -6.89
C ASP A 194 19.41 -12.73 -7.80
N PRO A 195 18.63 -13.81 -7.62
CA PRO A 195 17.36 -13.97 -8.30
C PRO A 195 16.48 -12.74 -8.16
N PHE A 196 15.96 -12.26 -9.29
CA PHE A 196 15.19 -11.03 -9.35
C PHE A 196 14.07 -11.22 -10.35
N SER A 197 12.83 -11.26 -9.87
CA SER A 197 11.64 -11.40 -10.69
C SER A 197 10.60 -10.39 -10.24
N VAL A 198 10.36 -9.37 -11.06
CA VAL A 198 9.37 -8.32 -10.79
C VAL A 198 8.42 -8.24 -11.97
N ASN A 199 7.13 -8.46 -11.69
CA ASN A 199 6.08 -8.48 -12.69
C ASN A 199 4.98 -7.46 -12.36
N PHE A 200 4.61 -6.69 -13.37
CA PHE A 200 3.44 -5.81 -13.37
C PHE A 200 2.47 -6.27 -14.44
N GLN A 201 1.25 -6.61 -14.05
CA GLN A 201 0.21 -7.07 -14.98
C GLN A 201 -1.10 -6.32 -14.72
N ASN A 202 -1.68 -5.75 -15.80
CA ASN A 202 -2.92 -4.96 -15.71
C ASN A 202 -2.77 -3.81 -14.70
N VAL A 203 -1.76 -2.97 -14.90
CA VAL A 203 -1.40 -1.89 -13.96
C VAL A 203 -1.63 -0.54 -14.61
N LEU A 204 -2.25 0.38 -13.86
CA LEU A 204 -2.26 1.80 -14.19
C LEU A 204 -1.16 2.48 -13.38
N TRP A 205 -0.23 3.15 -14.05
CA TRP A 205 0.82 3.89 -13.36
C TRP A 205 1.10 5.27 -13.96
N LYS A 206 1.77 6.13 -13.19
CA LYS A 206 2.43 7.34 -13.70
C LYS A 206 3.94 7.11 -13.73
N VAL A 207 4.45 6.74 -14.90
CA VAL A 207 5.86 6.38 -15.13
C VAL A 207 6.19 6.77 -16.57
N GLN A 208 7.23 7.58 -16.76
CA GLN A 208 7.69 8.04 -18.08
C GLN A 208 8.30 6.89 -18.89
N SER A 209 9.12 6.08 -18.23
CA SER A 209 9.77 4.92 -18.84
C SER A 209 9.69 3.73 -17.88
N PRO A 210 9.20 2.55 -18.34
CA PRO A 210 9.17 1.35 -17.50
C PRO A 210 10.53 1.09 -16.83
N PRO A 211 10.56 0.76 -15.53
CA PRO A 211 11.81 0.47 -14.84
C PRO A 211 12.59 -0.68 -15.49
N GLY A 212 13.91 -0.68 -15.36
CA GLY A 212 14.73 -1.79 -15.84
C GLY A 212 14.49 -3.09 -15.06
N ASN A 213 14.77 -4.24 -15.68
CA ASN A 213 14.68 -5.58 -15.04
C ASN A 213 13.26 -6.00 -14.61
N VAL A 214 12.21 -5.35 -15.10
CA VAL A 214 10.82 -5.74 -14.82
C VAL A 214 10.14 -6.34 -16.05
N THR A 215 9.19 -7.23 -15.83
CA THR A 215 8.22 -7.64 -16.85
C THR A 215 6.97 -6.79 -16.67
N SER A 216 6.50 -6.15 -17.75
CA SER A 216 5.30 -5.32 -17.72
C SER A 216 4.34 -5.73 -18.83
N GLN A 217 3.07 -5.99 -18.48
CA GLN A 217 2.04 -6.46 -19.38
C GLN A 217 0.72 -5.73 -19.10
N ASN A 218 0.00 -5.34 -20.16
CA ASN A 218 -1.29 -4.62 -20.07
C ASN A 218 -1.19 -3.36 -19.19
N ILE A 219 -0.24 -2.48 -19.52
CA ILE A 219 0.03 -1.27 -18.74
C ILE A 219 -0.74 -0.07 -19.30
N ILE A 220 -1.43 0.64 -18.41
CA ILE A 220 -2.03 1.94 -18.69
C ILE A 220 -1.10 3.01 -18.10
N ALA A 221 -0.23 3.58 -18.94
CA ALA A 221 0.77 4.55 -18.50
C ALA A 221 0.29 6.00 -18.68
N ASN A 222 0.54 6.82 -17.66
CA ASN A 222 0.38 8.29 -17.67
C ASN A 222 -1.03 8.78 -18.04
N GLN A 223 -2.05 7.95 -17.83
CA GLN A 223 -3.45 8.36 -17.89
C GLN A 223 -3.98 8.50 -16.48
N SER A 224 -4.55 9.66 -16.16
CA SER A 224 -5.10 9.91 -14.82
C SER A 224 -6.14 8.82 -14.46
N PRO A 225 -6.09 8.25 -13.24
CA PRO A 225 -7.09 7.31 -12.74
C PRO A 225 -8.50 7.88 -12.65
N GLN A 226 -8.68 9.20 -12.78
CA GLN A 226 -9.98 9.87 -12.64
C GLN A 226 -10.67 9.51 -11.32
N PHE A 227 -10.01 9.79 -10.19
CA PHE A 227 -10.61 9.62 -8.86
C PHE A 227 -11.84 10.53 -8.68
N GLU A 228 -12.82 10.11 -7.89
CA GLU A 228 -14.09 10.83 -7.72
C GLU A 228 -13.90 12.22 -7.13
N ASP A 229 -13.34 12.34 -5.93
CA ASP A 229 -13.18 13.63 -5.25
C ASP A 229 -11.83 13.75 -4.55
N ILE A 230 -11.09 14.81 -4.88
CA ILE A 230 -9.81 15.13 -4.26
C ILE A 230 -9.85 16.61 -3.87
N ASN A 231 -9.76 16.89 -2.58
CA ASN A 231 -9.73 18.24 -2.04
C ASN A 231 -8.61 18.37 -1.00
N THR A 232 -7.44 18.78 -1.49
CA THR A 232 -6.22 18.94 -0.68
C THR A 232 -6.33 20.08 0.34
N ALA A 233 -7.19 21.07 0.11
CA ALA A 233 -7.42 22.17 1.06
C ALA A 233 -8.18 21.73 2.32
N HIS A 234 -8.95 20.64 2.22
CA HIS A 234 -9.76 20.10 3.31
C HIS A 234 -9.34 18.68 3.73
N ASN A 235 -8.18 18.19 3.28
CA ASN A 235 -7.69 16.82 3.53
C ASN A 235 -8.73 15.74 3.22
N PHE A 236 -9.51 15.92 2.15
CA PHE A 236 -10.56 14.99 1.74
C PHE A 236 -10.15 14.27 0.45
N TYR A 237 -10.15 12.94 0.50
CA TYR A 237 -9.70 12.09 -0.60
C TYR A 237 -10.65 10.89 -0.77
N ASN A 238 -11.32 10.84 -1.91
CA ASN A 238 -12.13 9.71 -2.36
C ASN A 238 -11.49 9.12 -3.63
N PHE A 239 -10.71 8.05 -3.42
CA PHE A 239 -9.99 7.35 -4.49
C PHE A 239 -10.83 6.30 -5.25
N ARG A 240 -12.16 6.34 -5.12
CA ARG A 240 -13.05 5.59 -6.03
C ARG A 240 -12.94 6.16 -7.44
N LEU A 241 -13.24 5.34 -8.45
CA LEU A 241 -13.06 5.69 -9.85
C LEU A 241 -14.31 6.33 -10.44
N ARG A 242 -14.15 7.40 -11.24
CA ARG A 242 -15.21 7.96 -12.10
C ARG A 242 -15.49 7.04 -13.30
N SER A 243 -16.64 7.22 -13.96
CA SER A 243 -17.07 6.36 -15.08
C SER A 243 -16.19 6.45 -16.31
N ASN A 244 -15.49 7.56 -16.47
CA ASN A 244 -14.55 7.79 -17.55
C ASN A 244 -13.11 7.40 -17.17
N SER A 245 -12.91 6.74 -16.02
CA SER A 245 -11.59 6.28 -15.62
C SER A 245 -11.06 5.25 -16.60
N PRO A 246 -9.78 5.34 -17.00
CA PRO A 246 -9.16 4.32 -17.83
C PRO A 246 -8.93 3.00 -17.08
N ALA A 247 -9.11 2.96 -15.75
CA ALA A 247 -8.96 1.74 -14.94
C ALA A 247 -10.22 0.86 -14.92
N VAL A 248 -11.37 1.39 -15.38
CA VAL A 248 -12.66 0.68 -15.33
C VAL A 248 -12.70 -0.47 -16.34
N ASP A 249 -13.12 -1.65 -15.92
CA ASP A 249 -13.23 -2.89 -16.72
C ASP A 249 -11.90 -3.37 -17.36
N MET A 250 -10.75 -2.87 -16.90
CA MET A 250 -9.43 -3.14 -17.49
C MET A 250 -8.57 -4.16 -16.71
N GLY A 251 -9.08 -4.68 -15.59
CA GLY A 251 -8.41 -5.68 -14.78
C GLY A 251 -8.51 -7.10 -15.34
N ALA A 252 -7.59 -7.97 -14.93
CA ALA A 252 -7.66 -9.41 -15.17
C ALA A 252 -8.48 -10.13 -14.09
N ASN A 253 -9.11 -11.26 -14.42
CA ASN A 253 -9.76 -12.10 -13.41
C ASN A 253 -8.71 -12.74 -12.50
N THR A 254 -8.76 -12.42 -11.21
CA THR A 254 -7.86 -12.91 -10.15
C THR A 254 -8.55 -13.84 -9.15
N GLY A 255 -9.84 -14.14 -9.35
CA GLY A 255 -10.67 -14.90 -8.41
C GLY A 255 -11.13 -14.11 -7.16
N ILE A 256 -10.76 -12.82 -7.05
CA ILE A 256 -11.18 -11.94 -5.97
C ILE A 256 -12.59 -11.40 -6.28
N ILE A 257 -13.55 -11.70 -5.40
CA ILE A 257 -14.98 -11.46 -5.64
C ILE A 257 -15.54 -10.20 -4.98
N ILE A 258 -14.76 -9.50 -4.15
CA ILE A 258 -15.15 -8.25 -3.51
C ILE A 258 -14.05 -7.19 -3.64
N ASP A 259 -14.41 -5.92 -3.51
CA ASP A 259 -13.50 -4.78 -3.43
C ASP A 259 -13.18 -4.38 -1.97
N LEU A 260 -12.52 -3.23 -1.78
CA LEU A 260 -12.17 -2.66 -0.48
C LEU A 260 -13.40 -2.29 0.37
N ASP A 261 -14.50 -1.86 -0.24
CA ASP A 261 -15.76 -1.56 0.44
C ASP A 261 -16.58 -2.82 0.74
N GLY A 262 -16.14 -3.98 0.24
CA GLY A 262 -16.88 -5.23 0.32
C GLY A 262 -18.03 -5.31 -0.68
N ASN A 263 -18.01 -4.49 -1.74
CA ASN A 263 -18.92 -4.59 -2.87
C ASN A 263 -18.47 -5.71 -3.81
N PRO A 264 -19.40 -6.41 -4.50
CA PRO A 264 -19.05 -7.45 -5.45
C PRO A 264 -18.22 -6.92 -6.64
N ARG A 265 -17.28 -7.74 -7.11
CA ARG A 265 -16.57 -7.54 -8.39
C ARG A 265 -17.19 -8.38 -9.50
N PRO A 266 -17.24 -7.89 -10.76
CA PRO A 266 -17.61 -8.71 -11.90
C PRO A 266 -16.54 -9.78 -12.14
N VAL A 267 -16.98 -10.93 -12.65
CA VAL A 267 -16.10 -12.10 -12.82
C VAL A 267 -15.06 -11.90 -13.92
N ASN A 268 -15.37 -11.15 -14.98
CA ASN A 268 -14.56 -11.13 -16.20
C ASN A 268 -13.74 -9.85 -16.42
N GLN A 269 -14.27 -8.71 -16.00
CA GLN A 269 -13.67 -7.39 -16.26
C GLN A 269 -13.72 -6.56 -14.98
N PRO A 270 -12.99 -6.95 -13.92
CA PRO A 270 -12.94 -6.12 -12.72
C PRO A 270 -12.15 -4.85 -13.00
N ASP A 271 -12.38 -3.82 -12.20
CA ASP A 271 -11.59 -2.60 -12.25
C ASP A 271 -10.14 -2.81 -11.76
N ILE A 272 -9.19 -2.08 -12.36
CA ILE A 272 -7.84 -1.95 -11.81
C ILE A 272 -7.92 -1.10 -10.53
N GLY A 273 -7.28 -1.53 -9.45
CA GLY A 273 -7.26 -0.85 -8.16
C GLY A 273 -8.14 -1.50 -7.09
N CYS A 274 -8.15 -0.91 -5.90
CA CYS A 274 -8.79 -1.48 -4.70
C CYS A 274 -10.30 -1.30 -4.59
N TYR A 275 -10.88 -0.40 -5.38
CA TYR A 275 -12.33 -0.19 -5.47
C TYR A 275 -12.87 -0.79 -6.77
N GLU A 276 -14.13 -1.21 -6.75
CA GLU A 276 -14.89 -1.55 -7.94
C GLU A 276 -15.98 -0.50 -8.15
N ARG A 277 -16.04 0.08 -9.34
CA ARG A 277 -17.11 0.99 -9.70
C ARG A 277 -18.44 0.24 -9.78
N GLN A 278 -19.47 0.82 -9.17
CA GLN A 278 -20.85 0.33 -9.20
C GLN A 278 -21.70 1.13 -10.19
#